data_AF-A0A7X0R6U6-F1
#
_entry.id   AF-A0A7X0R6U6-F1
#
_cell.length_a   1.000
_cell.length_b   1.000
_cell.length_c   1.000
_cell.angle_alpha   90.00
_cell.angle_beta   90.00
_cell.angle_gamma   90.00
#
_symmetry.space_group_name_H-M   'P 1'
#
loop_
_entity.id
_entity.type
_entity.pdbx_description
1 polymer ?
#
loop_
_entity_poly.entity_id
_entity_poly.type
_entity_poly.pdbx_seq_one_letter_code
_entity_poly.pdbx_strand_id
1 'polypeptide(L)'
;MKKIKLPLLFLSALLFYSCNQDDDLFAGLKSGRNGNATVCDNLTFETAEAGNYIDQISTGDGFGSIKVYARARNSDGDFVNDNRAMIFDSEHPTGDDADLYTTDWGKVLIIQELGEEHEPNDNRWGGDITLTFPEAVTVKSMRVLDVDNREGDNENNSWVYLYDASGKELHKVQLVPRGDNSKQTVDLGNTANVTKLKVVLDGEGIVGSAAIDNIAFCFAGENTEEEEKYGCTQLRTYWLDHSDPATEHYNRTWNSFAKTAFFNSGQTYLELLQRLPSKGNAYFMLAQPYITAKLNIKSGASTTPEVDEALAGATQFFKGETSPEVAQLLVWAALLDAYNKGDIGPGRCPEE
;
A
#
# COMPACT_ATOMS: atom_id res chain seq x y z
N MET A 1 -67.10 -30.41 23.73
CA MET A 1 -65.86 -31.16 23.99
C MET A 1 -65.42 -31.73 22.66
N LYS A 2 -64.26 -31.46 22.04
CA LYS A 2 -62.89 -31.21 22.52
C LYS A 2 -62.26 -30.09 21.69
N LYS A 3 -61.56 -29.15 22.35
CA LYS A 3 -60.62 -28.23 21.70
C LYS A 3 -59.35 -29.01 21.37
N ILE A 4 -59.01 -29.14 20.09
CA ILE A 4 -57.73 -29.72 19.66
C ILE A 4 -56.70 -28.59 19.67
N LYS A 5 -55.67 -28.74 20.50
CA LYS A 5 -54.54 -27.81 20.60
C LYS A 5 -53.64 -28.02 19.39
N LEU A 6 -53.39 -26.94 18.65
CA LEU A 6 -52.38 -26.85 17.61
C LEU A 6 -50.99 -26.75 18.29
N PRO A 7 -50.00 -27.62 17.98
CA PRO A 7 -48.66 -27.43 18.49
C PRO A 7 -47.95 -26.37 17.63
N LEU A 8 -47.36 -25.39 18.32
CA LEU A 8 -46.50 -24.37 17.77
C LEU A 8 -45.21 -25.06 17.28
N LEU A 9 -45.04 -25.20 15.97
CA LEU A 9 -43.77 -25.64 15.37
C LEU A 9 -42.76 -24.50 15.53
N PHE A 10 -41.76 -24.71 16.39
CA PHE A 10 -40.57 -23.87 16.45
C PHE A 10 -39.79 -24.07 15.14
N LEU A 11 -39.90 -23.11 14.22
CA LEU A 11 -39.05 -23.03 13.05
C LEU A 11 -37.67 -22.57 13.53
N SER A 12 -36.79 -23.52 13.80
CA SER A 12 -35.37 -23.26 13.98
C SER A 12 -34.83 -22.77 12.63
N ALA A 13 -34.71 -21.45 12.50
CA ALA A 13 -33.94 -20.84 11.43
C ALA A 13 -32.46 -21.15 11.72
N LEU A 14 -31.95 -22.25 11.15
CA LEU A 14 -30.52 -22.39 10.92
C LEU A 14 -30.14 -21.34 9.87
N LEU A 15 -29.68 -20.19 10.34
CA LEU A 15 -28.88 -19.28 9.54
C LEU A 15 -27.56 -20.01 9.26
N PHE A 16 -27.49 -20.66 8.11
CA PHE A 16 -26.19 -21.00 7.51
C PHE A 16 -25.52 -19.66 7.20
N TYR A 17 -24.66 -19.23 8.11
CA TYR A 17 -23.68 -18.20 7.83
C TYR A 17 -22.70 -18.82 6.81
N SER A 18 -23.04 -18.68 5.53
CA SER A 18 -22.07 -18.80 4.44
C SER A 18 -21.11 -17.64 4.64
N CYS A 19 -19.98 -17.90 5.29
CA CYS A 19 -18.87 -16.97 5.36
C CYS A 19 -18.30 -16.91 3.94
N ASN A 20 -18.77 -15.94 3.14
CA ASN A 20 -18.20 -15.69 1.83
C ASN A 20 -16.75 -15.25 2.07
N GLN A 21 -15.78 -16.02 1.59
CA GLN A 21 -14.35 -15.69 1.67
C GLN A 21 -13.99 -14.38 0.94
N ASP A 22 -14.94 -13.75 0.25
CA ASP A 22 -14.81 -12.41 -0.30
C ASP A 22 -14.68 -11.33 0.78
N ASP A 23 -15.25 -11.51 1.99
CA ASP A 23 -15.26 -10.47 3.03
C ASP A 23 -13.90 -10.31 3.75
N ASP A 24 -13.04 -11.33 3.73
CA ASP A 24 -11.72 -11.30 4.38
C ASP A 24 -10.63 -10.61 3.53
N LEU A 25 -10.95 -10.22 2.29
CA LEU A 25 -10.05 -9.43 1.44
C LEU A 25 -10.03 -7.94 1.81
N PHE A 26 -11.01 -7.47 2.59
CA PHE A 26 -11.27 -6.06 2.90
C PHE A 26 -10.90 -5.63 4.34
N ALA A 27 -10.48 -6.56 5.20
CA ALA A 27 -10.09 -6.24 6.57
C ALA A 27 -8.73 -5.53 6.60
N GLY A 28 -8.73 -4.19 6.58
CA GLY A 28 -7.54 -3.37 6.84
C GLY A 28 -7.17 -2.33 5.78
N LEU A 29 -8.06 -2.01 4.83
CA LEU A 29 -7.81 -0.90 3.91
C LEU A 29 -7.70 0.42 4.69
N LYS A 30 -6.54 1.10 4.57
CA LYS A 30 -6.37 2.46 5.10
C LYS A 30 -7.34 3.38 4.36
N SER A 31 -7.81 4.43 5.03
CA SER A 31 -8.52 5.54 4.37
C SER A 31 -7.62 6.03 3.24
N GLY A 32 -8.05 5.86 1.99
CA GLY A 32 -7.22 6.10 0.81
C GLY A 32 -6.68 7.54 0.73
N ARG A 33 -5.59 7.72 -0.01
CA ARG A 33 -4.99 9.03 -0.29
C ARG A 33 -6.06 10.00 -0.82
N ASN A 34 -6.35 11.06 -0.06
CA ASN A 34 -7.29 12.11 -0.47
C ASN A 34 -6.65 12.97 -1.57
N GLY A 35 -7.16 12.96 -2.80
CA GLY A 35 -6.64 13.83 -3.86
C GLY A 35 -7.10 13.46 -5.27
N ASN A 36 -6.76 14.30 -6.25
CA ASN A 36 -6.93 13.95 -7.65
C ASN A 36 -5.88 12.90 -8.06
N ALA A 37 -6.25 11.95 -8.92
CA ALA A 37 -5.32 10.96 -9.44
C ALA A 37 -4.28 11.61 -10.37
N THR A 38 -3.08 11.84 -9.85
CA THR A 38 -1.99 12.59 -10.51
C THR A 38 -0.77 11.74 -10.84
N VAL A 39 -0.61 10.59 -10.16
CA VAL A 39 0.46 9.62 -10.43
C VAL A 39 -0.16 8.42 -11.12
N CYS A 40 0.46 7.94 -12.20
CA CYS A 40 -0.04 6.82 -12.97
C CYS A 40 1.02 5.73 -13.04
N ASP A 41 0.58 4.49 -12.91
CA ASP A 41 1.39 3.28 -12.98
C ASP A 41 0.73 2.31 -13.97
N ASN A 42 1.51 1.34 -14.40
CA ASN A 42 1.10 0.27 -15.27
C ASN A 42 1.50 -1.06 -14.63
N LEU A 43 0.54 -1.76 -14.06
CA LEU A 43 0.79 -3.04 -13.43
C LEU A 43 1.21 -4.06 -14.50
N THR A 44 2.44 -4.55 -14.37
CA THR A 44 3.03 -5.61 -15.21
C THR A 44 3.43 -6.79 -14.34
N PHE A 45 3.61 -7.96 -14.95
CA PHE A 45 4.02 -9.18 -14.25
C PHE A 45 5.48 -9.57 -14.49
N GLU A 46 6.25 -8.71 -15.17
CA GLU A 46 7.64 -8.98 -15.58
C GLU A 46 8.59 -9.30 -14.42
N THR A 47 8.33 -8.71 -13.26
CA THR A 47 9.15 -8.87 -12.05
C THR A 47 8.87 -10.17 -11.28
N ALA A 48 7.78 -10.87 -11.60
CA ALA A 48 7.42 -12.13 -10.96
C ALA A 48 8.01 -13.34 -11.69
N GLU A 49 8.23 -14.45 -11.00
CA GLU A 49 8.73 -15.68 -11.60
C GLU A 49 7.58 -16.47 -12.26
N ALA A 50 7.75 -16.87 -13.53
CA ALA A 50 6.79 -17.72 -14.22
C ALA A 50 6.73 -19.12 -13.58
N GLY A 51 5.55 -19.75 -13.59
CA GLY A 51 5.35 -21.04 -12.92
C GLY A 51 4.94 -20.95 -11.45
N ASN A 52 4.91 -19.77 -10.86
CA ASN A 52 4.55 -19.56 -9.46
C ASN A 52 3.15 -18.99 -9.32
N TYR A 53 2.44 -19.43 -8.28
CA TYR A 53 1.23 -18.76 -7.82
C TYR A 53 1.56 -17.40 -7.21
N ILE A 54 0.64 -16.45 -7.37
CA ILE A 54 0.74 -15.14 -6.74
C ILE A 54 -0.54 -14.79 -5.98
N ASP A 55 -0.40 -14.17 -4.82
CA ASP A 55 -1.49 -13.58 -4.03
C ASP A 55 -1.43 -12.05 -3.99
N GLN A 56 -0.33 -11.48 -4.48
CA GLN A 56 -0.11 -10.05 -4.62
C GLN A 56 0.99 -9.77 -5.65
N ILE A 57 1.03 -8.54 -6.14
CA ILE A 57 2.06 -8.04 -7.06
C ILE A 57 2.44 -6.61 -6.71
N SER A 58 3.74 -6.32 -6.68
CA SER A 58 4.26 -4.98 -6.39
C SER A 58 4.14 -4.07 -7.61
N THR A 59 3.87 -2.79 -7.35
CA THR A 59 3.76 -1.73 -8.36
C THR A 59 5.07 -0.93 -8.45
N GLY A 60 5.31 -0.28 -9.58
CA GLY A 60 6.58 0.41 -9.86
C GLY A 60 6.68 1.80 -9.23
N ASP A 61 5.57 2.52 -9.17
CA ASP A 61 5.54 3.96 -8.84
C ASP A 61 5.10 4.25 -7.39
N GLY A 62 5.34 3.31 -6.47
CA GLY A 62 5.13 3.54 -5.03
C GLY A 62 3.67 3.56 -4.59
N PHE A 63 2.76 2.96 -5.38
CA PHE A 63 1.38 2.70 -4.95
C PHE A 63 1.31 1.60 -3.87
N GLY A 64 2.24 0.65 -3.91
CA GLY A 64 2.27 -0.52 -3.03
C GLY A 64 1.78 -1.78 -3.71
N SER A 65 1.62 -2.87 -2.96
CA SER A 65 1.21 -4.16 -3.53
C SER A 65 -0.30 -4.21 -3.80
N ILE A 66 -0.67 -4.75 -4.96
CA ILE A 66 -2.06 -5.05 -5.34
C ILE A 66 -2.30 -6.53 -5.05
N LYS A 67 -3.39 -6.87 -4.36
CA LYS A 67 -3.73 -8.28 -4.10
C LYS A 67 -4.30 -8.92 -5.36
N VAL A 68 -3.94 -10.18 -5.59
CA VAL A 68 -4.36 -10.97 -6.75
C VAL A 68 -5.01 -12.25 -6.25
N TYR A 69 -6.14 -12.60 -6.86
CA TYR A 69 -6.79 -13.87 -6.61
C TYR A 69 -7.48 -14.34 -7.87
N ALA A 70 -7.35 -15.61 -8.22
CA ALA A 70 -8.13 -16.20 -9.32
C ALA A 70 -8.83 -17.48 -8.90
N ARG A 71 -10.06 -17.66 -9.37
CA ARG A 71 -10.84 -18.90 -9.20
C ARG A 71 -10.99 -19.59 -10.54
N ALA A 72 -10.52 -20.83 -10.60
CA ALA A 72 -10.78 -21.69 -11.75
C ALA A 72 -12.18 -22.31 -11.66
N ARG A 73 -12.83 -22.46 -12.81
CA ARG A 73 -13.96 -23.37 -12.98
C ARG A 73 -13.45 -24.72 -13.44
N ASN A 74 -14.07 -25.83 -13.04
CA ASN A 74 -13.69 -27.15 -13.53
C ASN A 74 -14.61 -27.59 -14.70
N SER A 75 -14.36 -28.77 -15.25
CA SER A 75 -15.16 -29.36 -16.34
C SER A 75 -16.63 -29.61 -16.01
N ASP A 76 -16.99 -29.67 -14.72
CA ASP A 76 -18.38 -29.82 -14.26
C ASP A 76 -19.09 -28.46 -14.09
N GLY A 77 -18.36 -27.36 -14.24
CA GLY A 77 -18.85 -25.99 -14.08
C GLY A 77 -18.77 -25.46 -12.65
N ASP A 78 -18.18 -26.22 -11.73
CA ASP A 78 -17.99 -25.83 -10.34
C ASP A 78 -16.72 -24.99 -10.17
N PHE A 79 -16.76 -24.00 -9.27
CA PHE A 79 -15.59 -23.21 -8.92
C PHE A 79 -14.73 -23.93 -7.88
N VAL A 80 -13.41 -23.94 -8.09
CA VAL A 80 -12.44 -24.35 -7.06
C VAL A 80 -12.18 -23.18 -6.12
N ASN A 81 -11.97 -23.48 -4.83
CA ASN A 81 -11.76 -22.46 -3.79
C ASN A 81 -10.29 -22.03 -3.63
N ASP A 82 -9.35 -22.76 -4.23
CA ASP A 82 -7.93 -22.43 -4.17
C ASP A 82 -7.62 -21.24 -5.08
N ASN A 83 -6.67 -20.40 -4.67
CA ASN A 83 -6.15 -19.36 -5.54
C ASN A 83 -5.40 -20.00 -6.72
N ARG A 84 -5.87 -19.72 -7.93
CA ARG A 84 -5.29 -20.20 -9.19
C ARG A 84 -4.58 -19.09 -9.99
N ALA A 85 -4.29 -17.95 -9.39
CA ALA A 85 -3.57 -16.87 -10.06
C ALA A 85 -2.11 -17.28 -10.28
N MET A 86 -1.68 -17.42 -11.54
CA MET A 86 -0.33 -17.88 -11.88
C MET A 86 0.31 -17.00 -12.96
N ILE A 87 1.62 -16.82 -12.86
CA ILE A 87 2.42 -16.13 -13.88
C ILE A 87 2.79 -17.08 -15.01
N PHE A 88 2.46 -16.69 -16.23
CA PHE A 88 2.78 -17.39 -17.48
C PHE A 88 3.75 -16.57 -18.32
N ASP A 89 4.81 -17.19 -18.85
CA ASP A 89 5.72 -16.54 -19.80
C ASP A 89 5.23 -16.82 -21.22
N SER A 90 4.56 -15.84 -21.82
CA SER A 90 3.99 -15.97 -23.17
C SER A 90 5.04 -16.09 -24.27
N GLU A 91 6.29 -15.72 -24.01
CA GLU A 91 7.38 -15.85 -25.00
C GLU A 91 8.04 -17.23 -24.95
N HIS A 92 7.86 -17.96 -23.85
CA HIS A 92 8.43 -19.28 -23.61
C HIS A 92 7.39 -20.22 -22.98
N PRO A 93 6.28 -20.51 -23.69
CA PRO A 93 5.19 -21.31 -23.16
C PRO A 93 5.69 -22.70 -22.76
N THR A 94 5.20 -23.16 -21.62
CA THR A 94 5.38 -24.52 -21.08
C THR A 94 4.00 -25.16 -20.96
N GLY A 95 3.92 -26.49 -20.85
CA GLY A 95 2.63 -27.18 -20.78
C GLY A 95 1.92 -27.23 -22.13
N ASP A 96 0.58 -27.21 -22.11
CA ASP A 96 -0.28 -27.40 -23.29
C ASP A 96 -0.85 -26.07 -23.88
N ASP A 97 -0.39 -24.89 -23.43
CA ASP A 97 -0.94 -23.57 -23.83
C ASP A 97 -0.17 -22.88 -24.98
N ALA A 98 -0.07 -23.55 -26.13
CA ALA A 98 0.63 -22.96 -27.28
C ALA A 98 -0.11 -21.73 -27.88
N ASP A 99 -1.41 -21.58 -27.61
CA ASP A 99 -2.27 -20.48 -28.04
C ASP A 99 -2.08 -19.19 -27.22
N LEU A 100 -1.51 -19.28 -26.01
CA LEU A 100 -1.02 -18.11 -25.29
C LEU A 100 0.34 -17.60 -25.79
N TYR A 101 0.96 -18.23 -26.78
CA TYR A 101 2.26 -17.80 -27.31
C TYR A 101 2.22 -16.39 -27.91
N THR A 102 3.14 -15.53 -27.47
CA THR A 102 3.45 -14.25 -28.10
C THR A 102 4.95 -14.03 -28.20
N THR A 103 5.39 -12.93 -28.79
CA THR A 103 6.81 -12.60 -28.97
C THR A 103 7.22 -11.28 -28.30
N ASP A 104 6.30 -10.68 -27.56
CA ASP A 104 6.34 -9.25 -27.21
C ASP A 104 5.47 -8.86 -26.01
N TRP A 105 4.79 -9.82 -25.36
CA TRP A 105 4.00 -9.56 -24.15
C TRP A 105 4.66 -10.09 -22.87
N GLY A 106 5.81 -10.76 -22.97
CA GLY A 106 6.53 -11.27 -21.80
C GLY A 106 5.64 -12.08 -20.87
N LYS A 107 5.56 -11.65 -19.60
CA LYS A 107 4.83 -12.35 -18.56
C LYS A 107 3.42 -11.80 -18.38
N VAL A 108 2.47 -12.71 -18.33
CA VAL A 108 1.04 -12.44 -18.19
C VAL A 108 0.46 -13.20 -17.00
N LEU A 109 -0.71 -12.77 -16.52
CA LEU A 109 -1.45 -13.44 -15.46
C LEU A 109 -2.56 -14.30 -16.05
N ILE A 110 -2.59 -15.57 -15.64
CA ILE A 110 -3.60 -16.56 -16.05
C ILE A 110 -4.35 -17.14 -14.84
N ILE A 111 -5.42 -17.88 -15.13
CA ILE A 111 -6.06 -18.79 -14.17
C ILE A 111 -5.50 -20.19 -14.43
N GLN A 112 -4.78 -20.80 -13.47
CA GLN A 112 -4.18 -22.13 -13.64
C GLN A 112 -5.21 -23.28 -13.53
N GLU A 113 -5.29 -24.14 -14.55
CA GLU A 113 -6.17 -25.32 -14.65
C GLU A 113 -5.83 -26.41 -13.63
N LEU A 114 -4.61 -26.95 -13.68
CA LEU A 114 -4.27 -28.23 -13.06
C LEU A 114 -3.92 -28.13 -11.57
N GLY A 115 -3.57 -26.93 -11.11
CA GLY A 115 -3.17 -26.74 -9.72
C GLY A 115 -1.71 -27.10 -9.47
N GLU A 116 -0.91 -27.29 -10.52
CA GLU A 116 0.49 -27.69 -10.44
C GLU A 116 1.43 -26.50 -10.60
N GLU A 117 2.39 -26.35 -9.67
CA GLU A 117 3.46 -25.36 -9.79
C GLU A 117 4.46 -25.78 -10.89
N HIS A 118 5.11 -24.79 -11.53
CA HIS A 118 6.08 -24.97 -12.60
C HIS A 118 5.56 -25.55 -13.92
N GLU A 119 4.25 -25.80 -14.03
CA GLU A 119 3.57 -26.14 -15.28
C GLU A 119 2.40 -25.18 -15.54
N PRO A 120 2.65 -23.88 -15.79
CA PRO A 120 1.61 -22.95 -16.23
C PRO A 120 0.73 -23.53 -17.33
N ASN A 121 -0.57 -23.60 -17.05
CA ASN A 121 -1.62 -24.11 -17.92
C ASN A 121 -2.89 -23.30 -17.67
N ASP A 122 -3.36 -22.48 -18.59
CA ASP A 122 -4.52 -21.62 -18.38
C ASP A 122 -5.85 -22.38 -18.50
N ASN A 123 -6.80 -21.97 -17.67
CA ASN A 123 -7.97 -22.79 -17.40
C ASN A 123 -9.03 -22.61 -18.47
N ARG A 124 -9.09 -23.56 -19.41
CA ARG A 124 -10.05 -23.57 -20.52
C ARG A 124 -11.53 -23.59 -20.12
N TRP A 125 -11.85 -23.90 -18.87
CA TRP A 125 -13.24 -24.06 -18.39
C TRP A 125 -13.87 -22.75 -17.89
N GLY A 126 -13.17 -21.62 -17.96
CA GLY A 126 -13.65 -20.35 -17.42
C GLY A 126 -13.19 -20.08 -16.00
N GLY A 127 -13.57 -18.93 -15.47
CA GLY A 127 -13.20 -18.55 -14.11
C GLY A 127 -13.28 -17.06 -13.90
N ASP A 128 -12.67 -16.60 -12.81
CA ASP A 128 -12.50 -15.17 -12.61
C ASP A 128 -11.17 -14.80 -11.96
N ILE A 129 -10.60 -13.68 -12.40
CA ILE A 129 -9.43 -13.02 -11.81
C ILE A 129 -9.91 -11.77 -11.10
N THR A 130 -9.47 -11.56 -9.86
CA THR A 130 -9.76 -10.38 -9.06
C THR A 130 -8.46 -9.70 -8.65
N LEU A 131 -8.36 -8.40 -8.96
CA LEU A 131 -7.33 -7.50 -8.47
C LEU A 131 -7.96 -6.55 -7.44
N THR A 132 -7.40 -6.50 -6.23
CA THR A 132 -7.86 -5.62 -5.16
C THR A 132 -6.79 -4.57 -4.87
N PHE A 133 -7.14 -3.31 -5.13
CA PHE A 133 -6.29 -2.17 -4.86
C PHE A 133 -6.38 -1.80 -3.36
N PRO A 134 -5.24 -1.57 -2.68
CA PRO A 134 -5.23 -1.16 -1.26
C PRO A 134 -5.90 0.20 -1.01
N GLU A 135 -6.02 1.02 -2.06
CA GLU A 135 -6.68 2.33 -2.04
C GLU A 135 -7.42 2.55 -3.36
N ALA A 136 -8.32 3.54 -3.40
CA ALA A 136 -9.11 3.84 -4.59
C ALA A 136 -8.24 4.43 -5.71
N VAL A 137 -8.40 3.89 -6.93
CA VAL A 137 -7.66 4.32 -8.13
C VAL A 137 -8.62 4.73 -9.25
N THR A 138 -8.04 5.34 -10.28
CA THR A 138 -8.66 5.56 -11.59
C THR A 138 -8.09 4.57 -12.59
N VAL A 139 -8.88 3.56 -12.98
CA VAL A 139 -8.45 2.54 -13.94
C VAL A 139 -8.71 3.02 -15.37
N LYS A 140 -7.72 2.88 -16.25
CA LYS A 140 -7.75 3.42 -17.61
C LYS A 140 -7.92 2.34 -18.65
N SER A 141 -7.08 1.30 -18.59
CA SER A 141 -7.08 0.23 -19.59
C SER A 141 -6.38 -1.01 -19.05
N MET A 142 -6.54 -2.13 -19.75
CA MET A 142 -5.74 -3.34 -19.55
C MET A 142 -5.51 -4.06 -20.86
N ARG A 143 -4.49 -4.91 -20.91
CA ARG A 143 -4.31 -5.87 -22.01
C ARG A 143 -4.95 -7.21 -21.65
N VAL A 144 -5.54 -7.82 -22.66
CA VAL A 144 -6.09 -9.18 -22.60
C VAL A 144 -5.60 -9.94 -23.83
N LEU A 145 -5.12 -11.15 -23.59
CA LEU A 145 -4.63 -12.09 -24.57
C LEU A 145 -5.62 -13.26 -24.66
N ASP A 146 -5.84 -13.72 -25.89
CA ASP A 146 -6.44 -15.01 -26.19
C ASP A 146 -7.87 -15.18 -25.67
N VAL A 147 -8.81 -14.50 -26.33
CA VAL A 147 -10.24 -14.73 -26.10
C VAL A 147 -10.82 -15.35 -27.35
N ASP A 148 -11.34 -16.56 -27.21
CA ASP A 148 -11.58 -17.49 -28.29
C ASP A 148 -12.97 -17.35 -28.91
N ASN A 149 -13.06 -17.58 -30.23
CA ASN A 149 -14.31 -17.42 -31.00
C ASN A 149 -14.71 -18.68 -31.78
N ARG A 150 -14.15 -19.83 -31.40
CA ARG A 150 -14.32 -21.09 -32.10
C ARG A 150 -15.73 -21.66 -31.86
N GLU A 151 -16.29 -22.35 -32.86
CA GLU A 151 -17.61 -22.99 -32.72
C GLU A 151 -17.54 -24.11 -31.66
N GLY A 152 -18.36 -24.00 -30.61
CA GLY A 152 -18.33 -24.91 -29.46
C GLY A 152 -17.32 -24.55 -28.36
N ASP A 153 -16.55 -23.47 -28.55
CA ASP A 153 -15.61 -22.89 -27.58
C ASP A 153 -15.60 -21.35 -27.71
N ASN A 154 -16.80 -20.76 -27.79
CA ASN A 154 -16.96 -19.34 -28.06
C ASN A 154 -17.07 -18.57 -26.75
N GLU A 155 -16.10 -17.72 -26.46
CA GLU A 155 -15.92 -17.04 -25.16
C GLU A 155 -16.58 -15.66 -25.14
N ASN A 156 -17.68 -15.54 -25.89
CA ASN A 156 -18.41 -14.30 -26.10
C ASN A 156 -19.15 -13.79 -24.84
N ASN A 157 -19.00 -14.44 -23.68
CA ASN A 157 -19.59 -14.00 -22.42
C ASN A 157 -18.53 -13.64 -21.37
N SER A 158 -17.33 -13.26 -21.82
CA SER A 158 -16.26 -12.78 -20.96
C SER A 158 -16.33 -11.26 -20.73
N TRP A 159 -16.03 -10.79 -19.52
CA TRP A 159 -16.26 -9.41 -19.08
C TRP A 159 -15.19 -8.91 -18.12
N VAL A 160 -14.94 -7.60 -18.15
CA VAL A 160 -14.20 -6.87 -17.11
C VAL A 160 -15.17 -5.98 -16.35
N TYR A 161 -15.13 -6.03 -15.02
CA TYR A 161 -15.94 -5.24 -14.11
C TYR A 161 -15.07 -4.43 -13.17
N LEU A 162 -15.48 -3.19 -12.90
CA LEU A 162 -14.85 -2.31 -11.93
C LEU A 162 -15.82 -1.98 -10.81
N TYR A 163 -15.37 -2.09 -9.56
CA TYR A 163 -16.19 -1.83 -8.38
C TYR A 163 -15.53 -0.83 -7.42
N ASP A 164 -16.35 -0.07 -6.72
CA ASP A 164 -15.91 0.72 -5.57
C ASP A 164 -15.79 -0.14 -4.29
N ALA A 165 -15.33 0.48 -3.20
CA ALA A 165 -15.10 -0.17 -1.92
C ALA A 165 -16.37 -0.75 -1.27
N SER A 166 -17.56 -0.31 -1.69
CA SER A 166 -18.84 -0.83 -1.22
C SER A 166 -19.33 -2.04 -2.03
N GLY A 167 -18.58 -2.43 -3.07
CA GLY A 167 -18.97 -3.48 -4.00
C GLY A 167 -19.95 -3.01 -5.08
N LYS A 168 -20.17 -1.70 -5.23
CA LYS A 168 -21.01 -1.15 -6.31
C LYS A 168 -20.26 -1.19 -7.64
N GLU A 169 -20.90 -1.73 -8.68
CA GLU A 169 -20.38 -1.70 -10.05
C GLU A 169 -20.31 -0.24 -10.55
N LEU A 170 -19.12 0.17 -10.97
CA LEU A 170 -18.83 1.48 -11.53
C LEU A 170 -18.82 1.46 -13.05
N HIS A 171 -18.26 0.39 -13.62
CA HIS A 171 -18.10 0.22 -15.05
C HIS A 171 -17.96 -1.27 -15.40
N LYS A 172 -18.33 -1.63 -16.63
CA LYS A 172 -18.05 -2.95 -17.19
C LYS A 172 -17.89 -2.91 -18.69
N VAL A 173 -17.05 -3.80 -19.22
CA VAL A 173 -16.75 -3.92 -20.65
C VAL A 173 -16.71 -5.40 -21.02
N GLN A 174 -17.36 -5.75 -22.13
CA GLN A 174 -17.31 -7.10 -22.68
C GLN A 174 -16.00 -7.30 -23.43
N LEU A 175 -15.34 -8.44 -23.22
CA LEU A 175 -14.18 -8.83 -24.00
C LEU A 175 -14.62 -9.28 -25.39
N VAL A 176 -13.82 -8.95 -26.40
CA VAL A 176 -14.14 -9.33 -27.78
C VAL A 176 -13.44 -10.64 -28.10
N PRO A 177 -14.17 -11.72 -28.45
CA PRO A 177 -13.56 -12.99 -28.83
C PRO A 177 -12.96 -12.86 -30.24
N ARG A 178 -11.63 -12.83 -30.32
CA ARG A 178 -10.86 -12.58 -31.54
C ARG A 178 -10.08 -13.82 -32.01
N GLY A 179 -10.18 -14.93 -31.27
CA GLY A 179 -9.54 -16.21 -31.57
C GLY A 179 -8.13 -16.32 -30.98
N ASP A 180 -7.45 -17.39 -31.37
CA ASP A 180 -6.14 -17.80 -30.86
C ASP A 180 -5.09 -16.67 -30.91
N ASN A 181 -4.32 -16.55 -29.83
CA ASN A 181 -3.18 -15.63 -29.67
C ASN A 181 -3.58 -14.15 -29.87
N SER A 182 -4.89 -13.86 -29.84
CA SER A 182 -5.39 -12.54 -30.18
C SER A 182 -5.12 -11.55 -29.07
N LYS A 183 -4.75 -10.34 -29.47
CA LYS A 183 -4.38 -9.27 -28.54
C LYS A 183 -5.43 -8.19 -28.55
N GLN A 184 -5.85 -7.75 -27.36
CA GLN A 184 -6.69 -6.57 -27.23
C GLN A 184 -6.26 -5.69 -26.06
N THR A 185 -6.33 -4.38 -26.29
CA THR A 185 -6.31 -3.38 -25.22
C THR A 185 -7.74 -2.99 -24.94
N VAL A 186 -8.20 -3.26 -23.72
CA VAL A 186 -9.55 -2.93 -23.24
C VAL A 186 -9.50 -1.54 -22.64
N ASP A 187 -10.26 -0.60 -23.22
CA ASP A 187 -10.50 0.72 -22.63
C ASP A 187 -11.50 0.59 -21.49
N LEU A 188 -11.10 1.05 -20.31
CA LEU A 188 -11.87 0.98 -19.06
C LEU A 188 -12.39 2.36 -18.64
N GLY A 189 -12.37 3.33 -19.54
CA GLY A 189 -13.13 4.57 -19.46
C GLY A 189 -12.58 5.61 -18.49
N ASN A 190 -11.32 5.47 -18.02
CA ASN A 190 -10.76 6.28 -16.93
C ASN A 190 -11.69 6.27 -15.70
N THR A 191 -12.17 5.09 -15.32
CA THR A 191 -13.15 4.94 -14.24
C THR A 191 -12.48 5.20 -12.89
N ALA A 192 -12.92 6.25 -12.20
CA ALA A 192 -12.43 6.65 -10.88
C ALA A 192 -13.08 5.86 -9.73
N ASN A 193 -12.46 5.92 -8.54
CA ASN A 193 -12.92 5.29 -7.29
C ASN A 193 -12.94 3.76 -7.29
N VAL A 194 -12.17 3.14 -8.16
CA VAL A 194 -12.09 1.68 -8.28
C VAL A 194 -11.22 1.13 -7.16
N THR A 195 -11.71 0.11 -6.47
CA THR A 195 -10.92 -0.67 -5.50
C THR A 195 -10.83 -2.14 -5.87
N LYS A 196 -11.68 -2.60 -6.80
CA LYS A 196 -11.68 -3.97 -7.31
C LYS A 196 -11.86 -3.97 -8.83
N LEU A 197 -10.94 -4.62 -9.53
CA LEU A 197 -11.09 -5.01 -10.93
C LEU A 197 -11.33 -6.52 -10.95
N LYS A 198 -12.40 -6.97 -11.61
CA LYS A 198 -12.72 -8.39 -11.78
C LYS A 198 -12.83 -8.72 -13.26
N VAL A 199 -12.09 -9.72 -13.71
CA VAL A 199 -12.20 -10.32 -15.04
C VAL A 199 -12.95 -11.62 -14.90
N VAL A 200 -14.00 -11.81 -15.70
CA VAL A 200 -14.78 -13.05 -15.77
C VAL A 200 -14.56 -13.65 -17.14
N LEU A 201 -14.13 -14.90 -17.18
CA LEU A 201 -13.92 -15.69 -18.39
C LEU A 201 -15.05 -16.72 -18.48
N ASP A 202 -15.86 -16.58 -19.54
CA ASP A 202 -17.06 -17.38 -19.76
C ASP A 202 -17.49 -17.33 -21.24
N GLY A 203 -18.35 -18.26 -21.65
CA GLY A 203 -18.78 -18.36 -23.03
C GLY A 203 -20.02 -19.22 -23.26
N GLU A 204 -20.12 -19.78 -24.45
CA GLU A 204 -21.19 -20.69 -24.86
C GLU A 204 -20.95 -22.10 -24.31
N GLY A 205 -21.16 -22.28 -22.99
CA GLY A 205 -20.98 -23.56 -22.32
C GLY A 205 -20.13 -23.42 -21.06
N ILE A 206 -19.32 -24.44 -20.78
CA ILE A 206 -18.33 -24.44 -19.69
C ILE A 206 -16.98 -24.19 -20.36
N VAL A 207 -16.73 -22.94 -20.74
CA VAL A 207 -15.56 -22.52 -21.52
C VAL A 207 -15.10 -21.13 -21.08
N GLY A 208 -13.83 -20.80 -21.31
CA GLY A 208 -13.27 -19.47 -21.04
C GLY A 208 -11.80 -19.49 -20.59
N SER A 209 -10.88 -19.18 -21.48
CA SER A 209 -9.48 -18.88 -21.22
C SER A 209 -9.18 -17.40 -21.49
N ALA A 210 -8.01 -16.97 -21.05
CA ALA A 210 -7.37 -15.69 -21.36
C ALA A 210 -6.22 -15.44 -20.40
N ALA A 211 -5.30 -14.59 -20.85
CA ALA A 211 -4.34 -13.95 -19.98
C ALA A 211 -4.54 -12.44 -19.89
N ILE A 212 -4.15 -11.83 -18.78
CA ILE A 212 -4.21 -10.37 -18.57
C ILE A 212 -2.85 -9.78 -18.24
N ASP A 213 -2.61 -8.55 -18.67
CA ASP A 213 -1.36 -7.82 -18.42
C ASP A 213 -1.56 -6.30 -18.56
N ASN A 214 -0.56 -5.51 -18.18
CA ASN A 214 -0.45 -4.08 -18.44
C ASN A 214 -1.72 -3.31 -18.04
N ILE A 215 -2.09 -3.41 -16.76
CA ILE A 215 -3.25 -2.72 -16.20
C ILE A 215 -2.81 -1.29 -15.86
N ALA A 216 -3.26 -0.33 -16.67
CA ALA A 216 -2.95 1.08 -16.50
C ALA A 216 -3.94 1.75 -15.53
N PHE A 217 -3.43 2.37 -14.48
CA PHE A 217 -4.24 3.08 -13.50
C PHE A 217 -3.51 4.32 -12.99
N CYS A 218 -4.26 5.25 -12.41
CA CYS A 218 -3.71 6.40 -11.70
C CYS A 218 -4.28 6.46 -10.29
N PHE A 219 -3.47 6.91 -9.35
CA PHE A 219 -3.84 7.06 -7.95
C PHE A 219 -3.50 8.48 -7.51
N ALA A 220 -4.14 8.93 -6.43
CA ALA A 220 -3.66 10.14 -5.78
C ALA A 220 -2.23 9.84 -5.33
N GLY A 221 -1.26 10.62 -5.81
CA GLY A 221 0.09 10.54 -5.25
C GLY A 221 0.01 10.70 -3.74
N GLU A 222 1.05 10.31 -3.01
CA GLU A 222 1.16 10.85 -1.66
C GLU A 222 1.14 12.37 -1.81
N ASN A 223 0.02 12.98 -1.43
CA ASN A 223 0.12 14.28 -0.85
C ASN A 223 1.05 14.02 0.33
N THR A 224 2.33 14.38 0.18
CA THR A 224 2.89 15.20 1.23
C THR A 224 1.82 16.28 1.39
N GLU A 225 0.93 16.13 2.38
CA GLU A 225 0.25 17.31 2.89
C GLU A 225 1.37 18.34 2.95
N GLU A 226 1.22 19.48 2.26
CA GLU A 226 2.12 20.59 2.53
C GLU A 226 1.99 20.77 4.04
N GLU A 227 2.95 20.24 4.79
CA GLU A 227 2.98 20.36 6.24
C GLU A 227 2.72 21.83 6.48
N GLU A 228 1.67 22.18 7.22
CA GLU A 228 1.43 23.58 7.52
C GLU A 228 2.67 24.06 8.28
N LYS A 229 3.58 24.73 7.56
CA LYS A 229 4.84 25.24 8.10
C LYS A 229 4.50 26.50 8.87
N TYR A 230 4.39 26.35 10.18
CA TYR A 230 4.26 27.47 11.11
C TYR A 230 5.42 27.48 12.11
N GLY A 231 5.69 28.67 12.64
CA GLY A 231 6.86 28.93 13.47
C GLY A 231 8.16 28.93 12.67
N CYS A 232 9.29 28.86 13.37
CA CYS A 232 10.63 28.77 12.81
C CYS A 232 11.57 28.15 13.84
N THR A 233 12.68 27.56 13.41
CA THR A 233 13.66 26.94 14.31
C THR A 233 14.77 27.90 14.71
N GLN A 234 15.21 27.75 15.96
CA GLN A 234 16.35 28.44 16.54
C GLN A 234 17.51 27.47 16.79
N LEU A 235 18.73 27.98 16.64
CA LEU A 235 19.94 27.20 16.89
C LEU A 235 20.20 27.04 18.39
N ARG A 236 21.08 26.09 18.73
CA ARG A 236 21.58 25.90 20.11
C ARG A 236 22.08 27.20 20.75
N THR A 237 22.75 28.07 20.00
CA THR A 237 23.31 29.34 20.51
C THR A 237 22.21 30.25 21.04
N TYR A 238 21.15 30.47 20.26
CA TYR A 238 19.97 31.22 20.69
C TYR A 238 19.44 30.69 22.03
N TRP A 239 19.21 29.37 22.12
CA TRP A 239 18.67 28.77 23.34
C TRP A 239 19.55 28.98 24.56
N LEU A 240 20.87 28.96 24.40
CA LEU A 240 21.80 29.23 25.50
C LEU A 240 21.77 30.71 25.93
N ASP A 241 21.76 31.63 24.97
CA ASP A 241 21.71 33.07 25.25
C ASP A 241 20.38 33.48 25.91
N HIS A 242 19.32 32.71 25.68
CA HIS A 242 17.97 32.94 26.20
C HIS A 242 17.63 32.08 27.42
N SER A 243 18.61 31.46 28.08
CA SER A 243 18.40 30.49 29.18
C SER A 243 18.35 31.08 30.59
N ASP A 244 18.86 32.30 30.79
CA ASP A 244 18.92 32.92 32.12
C ASP A 244 17.66 33.77 32.40
N PRO A 245 16.83 33.40 33.40
CA PRO A 245 15.63 34.15 33.75
C PRO A 245 15.89 35.56 34.32
N ALA A 246 17.14 35.90 34.63
CA ALA A 246 17.53 37.25 35.05
C ALA A 246 17.76 38.22 33.87
N THR A 247 17.78 37.73 32.62
CA THR A 247 18.05 38.53 31.43
C THR A 247 16.77 38.98 30.73
N GLU A 248 16.82 40.12 30.03
CA GLU A 248 15.68 40.64 29.26
C GLU A 248 15.33 39.78 28.03
N HIS A 249 16.28 38.97 27.56
CA HIS A 249 16.13 38.02 26.47
C HIS A 249 15.69 36.63 26.93
N TYR A 250 15.24 36.44 28.17
CA TYR A 250 14.82 35.12 28.62
C TYR A 250 13.64 34.53 27.81
N ASN A 251 13.84 33.36 27.21
CA ASN A 251 12.75 32.64 26.54
C ASN A 251 12.04 31.71 27.53
N ARG A 252 10.75 31.97 27.78
CA ARG A 252 9.93 31.25 28.77
C ARG A 252 9.76 29.77 28.49
N THR A 253 10.06 29.29 27.28
CA THR A 253 10.13 27.86 26.96
C THR A 253 11.05 27.10 27.92
N TRP A 254 12.12 27.73 28.39
CA TRP A 254 13.03 27.16 29.38
C TRP A 254 12.39 26.84 30.73
N ASN A 255 11.26 27.46 31.10
CA ASN A 255 10.59 27.21 32.37
C ASN A 255 10.26 25.73 32.57
N SER A 256 9.97 25.00 31.49
CA SER A 256 9.64 23.57 31.52
C SER A 256 10.86 22.64 31.37
N PHE A 257 12.04 23.18 31.05
CA PHE A 257 13.20 22.37 30.66
C PHE A 257 14.46 22.63 31.49
N ALA A 258 14.76 23.88 31.87
CA ALA A 258 16.10 24.28 32.32
C ALA A 258 16.63 23.46 33.51
N LYS A 259 15.76 23.19 34.48
CA LYS A 259 16.09 22.42 35.70
C LYS A 259 15.59 20.98 35.66
N THR A 260 14.98 20.57 34.54
CA THR A 260 14.46 19.22 34.37
C THR A 260 15.63 18.28 34.15
N ALA A 261 15.66 17.15 34.87
CA ALA A 261 16.64 16.10 34.62
C ALA A 261 16.46 15.54 33.20
N PHE A 262 17.56 15.42 32.47
CA PHE A 262 17.58 14.79 31.17
C PHE A 262 17.66 13.28 31.34
N PHE A 263 16.48 12.64 31.37
CA PHE A 263 16.32 11.20 31.55
C PHE A 263 17.20 10.70 32.72
N ASN A 264 17.92 9.59 32.51
CA ASN A 264 18.77 8.97 33.53
C ASN A 264 20.24 9.47 33.48
N SER A 265 20.52 10.60 32.84
CA SER A 265 21.90 11.10 32.64
C SER A 265 22.56 11.69 33.90
N GLY A 266 21.76 12.04 34.91
CA GLY A 266 22.23 12.81 36.07
C GLY A 266 22.54 14.29 35.76
N GLN A 267 22.26 14.75 34.54
CA GLN A 267 22.39 16.16 34.12
C GLN A 267 21.03 16.73 33.75
N THR A 268 20.87 18.05 33.81
CA THR A 268 19.69 18.76 33.31
C THR A 268 19.75 19.00 31.80
N TYR A 269 18.62 19.35 31.20
CA TYR A 269 18.57 19.78 29.79
C TYR A 269 19.52 20.97 29.53
N LEU A 270 19.55 21.97 30.44
CA LEU A 270 20.43 23.13 30.28
C LEU A 270 21.90 22.75 30.39
N GLU A 271 22.28 21.94 31.39
CA GLU A 271 23.66 21.50 31.57
C GLU A 271 24.18 20.72 30.36
N LEU A 272 23.37 19.82 29.78
CA LEU A 272 23.74 19.07 28.58
C LEU A 272 23.88 19.96 27.36
N LEU A 273 22.97 20.92 27.19
CA LEU A 273 23.03 21.85 26.09
C LEU A 273 24.28 22.75 26.22
N GLN A 274 24.67 23.15 27.43
CA GLN A 274 25.87 23.95 27.69
C GLN A 274 27.20 23.21 27.44
N ARG A 275 27.21 21.86 27.45
CA ARG A 275 28.44 21.09 27.18
C ARG A 275 29.04 21.49 25.83
N LEU A 276 30.37 21.52 25.77
CA LEU A 276 31.06 21.65 24.49
C LEU A 276 30.68 20.45 23.59
N PRO A 277 30.48 20.66 22.28
CA PRO A 277 30.18 19.59 21.33
C PRO A 277 31.20 18.47 21.48
N SER A 278 30.76 17.36 22.07
CA SER A 278 31.64 16.27 22.47
C SER A 278 31.88 15.36 21.27
N LYS A 279 32.81 15.76 20.39
CA LYS A 279 33.23 14.96 19.24
C LYS A 279 33.64 13.57 19.75
N GLY A 280 32.95 12.53 19.27
CA GLY A 280 33.29 11.13 19.55
C GLY A 280 32.42 10.41 20.58
N ASN A 281 31.45 11.07 21.23
CA ASN A 281 30.46 10.38 22.07
C ASN A 281 29.05 10.53 21.48
N ALA A 282 28.55 9.46 20.86
CA ALA A 282 27.26 9.43 20.16
C ALA A 282 26.08 9.84 21.06
N TYR A 283 26.15 9.55 22.37
CA TYR A 283 25.13 10.00 23.33
C TYR A 283 25.00 11.52 23.36
N PHE A 284 26.13 12.23 23.50
CA PHE A 284 26.13 13.70 23.53
C PHE A 284 25.92 14.32 22.16
N MET A 285 26.39 13.66 21.10
CA MET A 285 26.15 14.10 19.72
C MET A 285 24.65 14.08 19.38
N LEU A 286 23.88 13.14 19.92
CA LEU A 286 22.42 13.11 19.78
C LEU A 286 21.71 14.03 20.79
N ALA A 287 22.17 14.08 22.05
CA ALA A 287 21.47 14.81 23.11
C ALA A 287 21.33 16.31 22.82
N GLN A 288 22.37 16.93 22.25
CA GLN A 288 22.35 18.37 21.96
C GLN A 288 21.29 18.75 20.89
N PRO A 289 21.31 18.20 19.67
CA PRO A 289 20.28 18.51 18.68
C PRO A 289 18.88 18.03 19.10
N TYR A 290 18.77 16.96 19.89
CA TYR A 290 17.50 16.54 20.49
C TYR A 290 16.91 17.60 21.42
N ILE A 291 17.71 18.16 22.33
CA ILE A 291 17.27 19.19 23.26
C ILE A 291 16.84 20.45 22.49
N THR A 292 17.65 20.89 21.52
CA THR A 292 17.33 22.05 20.67
C THR A 292 16.02 21.83 19.89
N ALA A 293 15.81 20.65 19.32
CA ALA A 293 14.58 20.34 18.58
C ALA A 293 13.34 20.38 19.49
N LYS A 294 13.43 19.80 20.70
CA LYS A 294 12.34 19.86 21.69
C LYS A 294 12.00 21.29 22.11
N LEU A 295 13.00 22.16 22.25
CA LEU A 295 12.78 23.58 22.57
C LEU A 295 12.11 24.33 21.40
N ASN A 296 12.56 24.10 20.16
CA ASN A 296 11.94 24.67 18.96
C ASN A 296 10.45 24.28 18.84
N ILE A 297 10.14 22.99 18.98
CA ILE A 297 8.76 22.49 18.94
C ILE A 297 7.93 23.09 20.07
N LYS A 298 8.47 23.14 21.29
CA LYS A 298 7.75 23.74 22.42
C LYS A 298 7.50 25.24 22.22
N SER A 299 8.38 25.92 21.50
CA SER A 299 8.27 27.33 21.14
C SER A 299 7.30 27.59 19.98
N GLY A 300 6.71 26.54 19.39
CA GLY A 300 5.68 26.65 18.36
C GLY A 300 6.16 26.39 16.93
N ALA A 301 7.36 25.85 16.72
CA ALA A 301 7.79 25.37 15.41
C ALA A 301 7.09 24.04 15.06
N SER A 302 6.52 23.97 13.87
CA SER A 302 6.03 22.72 13.24
C SER A 302 7.17 21.74 12.94
N THR A 303 6.84 20.46 12.75
CA THR A 303 7.78 19.34 12.52
C THR A 303 7.51 18.64 11.20
N THR A 304 8.40 17.71 10.83
CA THR A 304 8.19 16.71 9.77
C THR A 304 8.01 15.31 10.38
N PRO A 305 7.37 14.35 9.68
CA PRO A 305 7.30 12.95 10.11
C PRO A 305 8.66 12.35 10.47
N GLU A 306 9.70 12.61 9.68
CA GLU A 306 11.04 12.09 9.94
C GLU A 306 11.62 12.67 11.23
N VAL A 307 11.40 13.97 11.49
CA VAL A 307 11.83 14.62 12.74
C VAL A 307 11.09 14.01 13.94
N ASP A 308 9.79 13.77 13.83
CA ASP A 308 8.98 13.17 14.88
C ASP A 308 9.39 11.73 15.19
N GLU A 309 9.66 10.92 14.15
CA GLU A 309 10.21 9.57 14.30
C GLU A 309 11.58 9.56 14.96
N ALA A 310 12.49 10.45 14.54
CA ALA A 310 13.80 10.59 15.15
C ALA A 310 13.73 11.01 16.63
N LEU A 311 12.83 11.93 16.98
CA LEU A 311 12.58 12.32 18.37
C LEU A 311 12.00 11.17 19.19
N ALA A 312 11.08 10.38 18.63
CA ALA A 312 10.48 9.23 19.29
C ALA A 312 11.54 8.15 19.57
N GLY A 313 12.32 7.77 18.55
CA GLY A 313 13.41 6.80 18.68
C GLY A 313 14.49 7.25 19.68
N ALA A 314 14.93 8.51 19.59
CA ALA A 314 15.89 9.09 20.53
C ALA A 314 15.34 9.12 21.97
N THR A 315 14.04 9.40 22.16
CA THR A 315 13.40 9.36 23.48
C THR A 315 13.48 7.97 24.11
N GLN A 316 13.14 6.92 23.35
CA GLN A 316 13.21 5.54 23.84
C GLN A 316 14.65 5.16 24.21
N PHE A 317 15.62 5.54 23.37
CA PHE A 317 17.04 5.34 23.66
C PHE A 317 17.47 6.04 24.97
N PHE A 318 17.14 7.32 25.16
CA PHE A 318 17.56 8.05 26.36
C PHE A 318 16.88 7.56 27.64
N LYS A 319 15.69 6.97 27.55
CA LYS A 319 15.04 6.27 28.67
C LYS A 319 15.70 4.92 29.00
N GLY A 320 16.51 4.38 28.11
CA GLY A 320 17.06 3.03 28.21
C GLY A 320 16.07 1.93 27.82
N GLU A 321 15.00 2.28 27.08
CA GLU A 321 13.99 1.32 26.59
C GLU A 321 14.51 0.57 25.35
N THR A 322 15.44 1.17 24.59
CA THR A 322 16.06 0.58 23.41
C THR A 322 17.58 0.76 23.42
N SER A 323 18.29 -0.07 22.65
CA SER A 323 19.75 0.02 22.46
C SER A 323 20.11 0.02 20.96
N PRO A 324 19.87 1.13 20.24
CA PRO A 324 20.20 1.24 18.81
C PRO A 324 21.70 1.23 18.57
N GLU A 325 22.11 0.89 17.35
CA GLU A 325 23.50 1.01 16.93
C GLU A 325 23.98 2.47 16.93
N VAL A 326 25.28 2.67 17.13
CA VAL A 326 25.91 4.00 17.09
C VAL A 326 25.60 4.73 15.78
N ALA A 327 25.53 4.02 14.65
CA ALA A 327 25.16 4.59 13.36
C ALA A 327 23.77 5.25 13.39
N GLN A 328 22.78 4.59 14.00
CA GLN A 328 21.44 5.13 14.13
C GLN A 328 21.40 6.40 15.01
N LEU A 329 22.18 6.43 16.08
CA LEU A 329 22.29 7.63 16.93
C LEU A 329 22.87 8.82 16.15
N LEU A 330 23.83 8.57 15.25
CA LEU A 330 24.41 9.59 14.38
C LEU A 330 23.43 10.06 13.28
N VAL A 331 22.62 9.14 12.73
CA VAL A 331 21.55 9.49 11.78
C VAL A 331 20.53 10.40 12.43
N TRP A 332 20.02 10.05 13.61
CA TRP A 332 19.09 10.91 14.35
C TRP A 332 19.74 12.25 14.73
N ALA A 333 21.00 12.25 15.16
CA ALA A 333 21.70 13.49 15.49
C ALA A 333 21.79 14.44 14.28
N ALA A 334 22.15 13.91 13.11
CA ALA A 334 22.27 14.70 11.88
C ALA A 334 20.91 15.24 11.41
N LEU A 335 19.86 14.41 11.46
CA LEU A 335 18.51 14.81 11.07
C LEU A 335 17.96 15.93 11.97
N LEU A 336 18.09 15.77 13.29
CA LEU A 336 17.64 16.78 14.24
C LEU A 336 18.47 18.07 14.15
N ASP A 337 19.76 17.97 13.84
CA ASP A 337 20.61 19.14 13.57
C ASP A 337 20.17 19.88 12.29
N ALA A 338 19.85 19.17 11.21
CA ALA A 338 19.30 19.75 9.98
C ALA A 338 17.97 20.49 10.24
N TYR A 339 17.07 19.90 11.04
CA TYR A 339 15.83 20.56 11.48
C TYR A 339 16.12 21.85 12.27
N ASN A 340 17.02 21.79 13.24
CA ASN A 340 17.37 22.95 14.06
C ASN A 340 18.04 24.08 13.27
N LYS A 341 18.73 23.75 12.18
CA LYS A 341 19.30 24.71 11.23
C LYS A 341 18.27 25.32 10.28
N GLY A 342 17.08 24.72 10.21
CA GLY A 342 16.03 25.10 9.26
C GLY A 342 16.24 24.55 7.86
N ASP A 343 17.12 23.56 7.68
CA ASP A 343 17.35 22.88 6.40
C ASP A 343 16.15 21.99 6.02
N ILE A 344 15.42 21.51 7.03
CA ILE A 344 14.14 20.78 6.93
C ILE A 344 13.12 21.36 7.92
N GLY A 345 11.82 21.11 7.70
CA GLY A 345 10.73 21.67 8.51
C GLY A 345 10.38 23.13 8.14
N PRO A 346 10.03 23.99 9.13
CA PRO A 346 9.49 25.33 8.87
C PRO A 346 10.54 26.39 8.50
N GLY A 347 11.83 26.04 8.48
CA GLY A 347 12.92 26.99 8.23
C GLY A 347 13.39 27.72 9.48
N ARG A 348 14.51 28.43 9.36
CA ARG A 348 15.19 29.12 10.46
C ARG A 348 14.57 30.48 10.74
N CYS A 349 14.50 30.88 12.01
CA CYS A 349 14.11 32.23 12.36
C CYS A 349 15.13 33.25 11.81
N PRO A 350 14.70 34.47 11.42
CA PRO A 350 15.63 35.56 11.11
C PRO A 350 16.59 35.79 12.27
N GLU A 351 17.84 36.14 11.98
CA GLU A 351 18.79 36.55 13.01
C GLU A 351 18.32 37.91 13.58
N GLU A 352 18.18 37.98 14.91
CA GLU A 352 17.83 39.21 15.65
C GLU A 352 19.03 40.15 15.83
#